data_AF-A0AB34JAY6-F1
#
_entry.id   AF-A0AB34JAY6-F1
#
_cell.length_a   1.000
_cell.length_b   1.000
_cell.length_c   1.000
_cell.angle_alpha   90.00
_cell.angle_beta   90.00
_cell.angle_gamma   90.00
#
_symmetry.space_group_name_H-M   'P 1'
#
loop_
_entity.id
_entity.type
_entity.pdbx_description
1 polymer ?
#
loop_
_entity_poly.entity_id
_entity_poly.type
_entity_poly.pdbx_seq_one_letter_code
_entity_poly.pdbx_strand_id
1 'polypeptide(L)'
;MASWAGAFDCSACGRKRLLAQEFSKKMLERRKQAPPPPLSPPPPSPHVLPRRPQDSGAPLRCKTCVAAAAEDERAAAAAARLAADPSLAAQPARLLCAGCQRLLGAAEFSRAQLSKGEAKQRCAACVGAAEAEEREAAAARRAHELGEAARQLRSAEACGSAAERCRAAAALAALEAQAVTGLTPAVLGNGRGRGRGRGRGRGR
;
A
#
# COMPACT_ATOMS: atom_id res chain seq x y z
N MET A 1 12.33 -34.11 9.66
CA MET A 1 13.42 -33.11 9.57
C MET A 1 13.71 -32.61 10.98
N ALA A 2 14.84 -33.01 11.55
CA ALA A 2 15.21 -32.61 12.91
C ALA A 2 15.40 -31.09 12.95
N SER A 3 14.41 -30.39 13.50
CA SER A 3 14.51 -28.99 13.87
C SER A 3 15.68 -28.87 14.84
N TRP A 4 16.83 -28.45 14.32
CA TRP A 4 18.01 -28.09 15.10
C TRP A 4 17.54 -27.09 16.16
N ALA A 5 17.33 -27.56 17.40
CA ALA A 5 16.82 -26.77 18.50
C ALA A 5 17.90 -25.76 18.91
N GLY A 6 17.96 -24.66 18.16
CA GLY A 6 18.99 -23.65 18.24
C GLY A 6 19.01 -23.00 19.62
N ALA A 7 20.19 -22.98 20.23
CA ALA A 7 20.45 -22.30 21.48
C ALA A 7 20.69 -20.80 21.23
N PHE A 8 19.71 -20.07 20.67
CA PHE A 8 19.89 -18.62 20.48
C PHE A 8 19.51 -17.86 21.75
N ASP A 9 20.35 -16.90 22.11
CA ASP A 9 20.11 -16.04 23.27
C ASP A 9 19.70 -14.64 22.79
N CYS A 10 18.62 -14.11 23.35
CA CYS A 10 18.19 -12.74 23.08
C CYS A 10 19.01 -11.77 23.93
N SER A 11 19.73 -10.85 23.28
CA SER A 11 20.57 -9.86 23.95
C SER A 11 19.77 -8.75 24.65
N ALA A 12 18.49 -8.58 24.32
CA ALA A 12 17.65 -7.51 24.87
C ALA A 12 16.94 -7.94 26.16
N CYS A 13 16.34 -9.14 26.18
CA CYS A 13 15.61 -9.65 27.35
C CYS A 13 16.33 -10.78 28.11
N GLY A 14 17.52 -11.20 27.65
CA GLY A 14 18.32 -12.23 28.31
C GLY A 14 17.76 -13.65 28.24
N ARG A 15 16.60 -13.85 27.59
CA ARG A 15 16.01 -15.19 27.38
C ARG A 15 16.98 -16.06 26.56
N LYS A 16 17.27 -17.24 27.07
CA LYS A 16 18.21 -18.20 26.48
C LYS A 16 17.49 -19.31 25.75
N ARG A 17 18.19 -19.97 24.82
CA ARG A 17 17.71 -21.16 24.10
C ARG A 17 16.39 -20.95 23.34
N LEU A 18 16.22 -19.77 22.77
CA LEU A 18 15.07 -19.45 21.95
C LEU A 18 15.19 -20.13 20.57
N LEU A 19 14.05 -20.61 20.06
CA LEU A 19 13.98 -21.21 18.73
C LEU A 19 14.24 -20.17 17.64
N ALA A 20 14.74 -20.61 16.49
CA ALA A 20 14.96 -19.76 15.31
C ALA A 20 13.70 -18.97 14.88
N GLN A 21 12.51 -19.51 15.15
CA GLN A 21 11.23 -18.86 14.83
C GLN A 21 11.01 -17.56 15.61
N GLU A 22 11.65 -17.39 16.76
CA GLU A 22 11.58 -16.19 17.60
C GLU A 22 12.43 -15.05 17.05
N PHE A 23 13.18 -15.27 15.97
CA PHE A 23 14.05 -14.27 15.34
C PHE A 23 13.64 -14.02 13.88
N SER A 24 14.01 -12.86 13.35
CA SER A 24 13.83 -12.59 11.92
C SER A 24 14.78 -13.45 11.09
N LYS A 25 14.28 -14.02 9.97
CA LYS A 25 15.09 -14.82 9.03
C LYS A 25 16.35 -14.08 8.59
N LYS A 26 16.20 -12.78 8.28
CA LYS A 26 17.29 -11.89 7.88
C LYS A 26 18.38 -11.74 8.96
N MET A 27 18.01 -11.76 10.24
CA MET A 27 18.99 -11.69 11.34
C MET A 27 19.76 -13.00 11.49
N LEU A 28 19.09 -14.13 11.34
CA LEU A 28 19.73 -15.44 11.39
C LEU A 28 20.69 -15.65 10.21
N GLU A 29 20.30 -15.25 9.00
CA GLU A 29 21.16 -15.30 7.81
C GLU A 29 22.41 -14.44 7.99
N ARG A 30 22.27 -13.20 8.49
CA ARG A 30 23.41 -12.34 8.81
C ARG A 30 24.35 -12.97 9.83
N ARG A 31 23.81 -13.62 10.87
CA ARG A 31 24.63 -14.31 11.87
C ARG A 31 25.35 -15.54 11.31
N LYS A 32 24.75 -16.25 10.35
CA LYS A 32 25.41 -17.36 9.63
C LYS A 32 26.55 -16.88 8.73
N GLN A 33 26.44 -15.68 8.18
CA GLN A 33 27.45 -15.08 7.30
C GLN A 33 28.55 -14.34 8.08
N ALA A 34 28.37 -14.11 9.38
CA ALA A 34 29.37 -13.44 10.19
C ALA A 34 30.64 -14.31 10.26
N PRO A 35 31.84 -13.73 10.03
CA PRO A 35 33.08 -14.48 10.18
C PRO A 35 33.18 -15.02 11.62
N PRO A 36 33.78 -16.20 11.82
CA PRO A 36 33.98 -16.73 13.16
C PRO A 36 34.76 -15.70 14.00
N PRO A 37 34.48 -15.58 15.30
CA PRO A 37 35.27 -14.74 16.18
C PRO A 37 36.76 -15.13 16.05
N PRO A 38 37.69 -14.17 16.17
CA PRO A 38 39.11 -14.50 16.23
C PRO A 38 39.34 -15.51 17.35
N LEU A 39 40.06 -16.59 17.04
CA LEU A 39 40.40 -17.63 18.02
C LEU A 39 41.08 -16.96 19.21
N SER A 40 40.39 -16.96 20.35
CA SER A 40 40.98 -16.48 21.60
C SER A 40 42.15 -17.40 21.98
N PRO A 41 43.22 -16.87 22.61
CA PRO A 41 44.35 -17.68 23.03
C PRO A 41 43.91 -18.83 23.94
N PRO A 42 44.61 -19.99 23.90
CA PRO A 42 44.23 -21.17 24.67
C PRO A 42 44.18 -20.84 26.17
N PRO A 43 43.16 -21.34 26.90
CA PRO A 43 43.05 -21.07 28.33
C PRO A 43 44.21 -21.73 29.08
N PRO A 44 44.79 -21.06 30.10
CA PRO A 44 45.72 -21.72 31.00
C PRO A 44 44.97 -22.65 31.97
N SER A 45 45.39 -23.91 32.02
CA SER A 45 45.17 -24.90 33.11
C SER A 45 44.01 -25.92 32.98
N PRO A 46 44.24 -27.19 33.38
CA PRO A 46 43.37 -28.35 33.10
C PRO A 46 42.17 -28.58 34.05
N HIS A 47 41.84 -27.66 34.95
CA HIS A 47 40.79 -27.87 35.96
C HIS A 47 39.50 -27.05 35.78
N VAL A 48 39.33 -26.35 34.64
CA VAL A 48 38.11 -25.58 34.35
C VAL A 48 37.18 -26.42 33.49
N LEU A 49 36.01 -26.81 34.05
CA LEU A 49 34.93 -27.42 33.27
C LEU A 49 34.62 -26.55 32.04
N PRO A 50 34.49 -27.12 30.83
CA PRO A 50 34.30 -26.33 29.63
C PRO A 50 33.04 -25.48 29.76
N ARG A 51 33.22 -24.17 29.94
CA ARG A 51 32.12 -23.21 29.75
C ARG A 51 31.66 -23.39 28.32
N ARG A 52 30.37 -23.70 28.13
CA ARG A 52 29.78 -23.75 26.78
C ARG A 52 30.21 -22.49 26.02
N PRO A 53 30.71 -22.61 24.78
CA PRO A 53 31.10 -21.46 23.99
C PRO A 53 29.97 -20.44 24.04
N GLN A 54 30.23 -19.27 24.63
CA GLN A 54 29.33 -18.15 24.46
C GLN A 54 29.41 -17.81 22.98
N ASP A 55 28.32 -18.03 22.25
CA ASP A 55 28.26 -17.78 20.82
C ASP A 55 28.49 -16.27 20.57
N SER A 56 29.74 -15.88 20.37
CA SER A 56 30.24 -14.52 20.21
C SER A 56 29.91 -13.92 18.84
N GLY A 57 28.80 -14.36 18.24
CA GLY A 57 28.21 -13.73 17.08
C GLY A 57 27.43 -12.47 17.46
N ALA A 58 27.15 -11.62 16.46
CA ALA A 58 26.42 -10.37 16.63
C ALA A 58 25.13 -10.54 17.49
N PRO A 59 24.86 -9.63 18.44
CA PRO A 59 23.75 -9.77 19.39
C PRO A 59 22.41 -9.89 18.66
N LEU A 60 21.66 -10.96 18.94
CA LEU A 60 20.34 -11.18 18.37
C LEU A 60 19.26 -10.64 19.30
N ARG A 61 18.26 -9.97 18.72
CA ARG A 61 17.04 -9.56 19.43
C ARG A 61 15.87 -10.41 18.95
N CYS A 62 15.11 -10.97 19.88
CA CYS A 62 13.89 -11.71 19.55
C CYS A 62 12.80 -10.77 19.02
N LYS A 63 11.85 -11.31 18.25
CA LYS A 63 10.75 -10.57 17.61
C LYS A 63 9.97 -9.70 18.58
N THR A 64 9.70 -10.17 19.79
CA THR A 64 8.97 -9.39 20.80
C THR A 64 9.75 -8.16 21.23
N CYS A 65 11.06 -8.26 21.44
CA CYS A 65 11.90 -7.11 21.79
C CYS A 65 12.06 -6.13 20.62
N VAL A 66 12.09 -6.61 19.38
CA VAL A 66 12.12 -5.75 18.20
C VAL A 66 10.80 -4.99 18.04
N ALA A 67 9.66 -5.66 18.26
CA ALA A 67 8.35 -5.04 18.23
C ALA A 67 8.19 -3.99 19.34
N ALA A 68 8.59 -4.31 20.58
CA ALA A 68 8.57 -3.38 21.70
C ALA A 68 9.42 -2.13 21.41
N ALA A 69 10.67 -2.31 20.97
CA ALA A 69 11.53 -1.18 20.62
C ALA A 69 10.95 -0.30 19.48
N ALA A 70 10.25 -0.91 18.52
CA ALA A 70 9.59 -0.16 17.45
C ALA A 70 8.32 0.58 17.90
N GLU A 71 7.62 0.10 18.94
CA GLU A 71 6.54 0.86 19.60
C GLU A 71 7.12 2.01 20.43
N ASP A 72 8.19 1.76 21.19
CA ASP A 72 8.85 2.78 22.00
C ASP A 72 9.40 3.92 21.13
N GLU A 73 10.02 3.60 19.99
CA GLU A 73 10.50 4.59 19.01
C GLU A 73 9.35 5.41 18.42
N ARG A 74 8.20 4.76 18.11
CA ARG A 74 7.00 5.46 17.65
C ARG A 74 6.40 6.37 18.72
N ALA A 75 6.33 5.90 19.97
CA ALA A 75 5.84 6.69 21.10
C ALA A 75 6.75 7.88 21.38
N ALA A 76 8.08 7.68 21.37
CA ALA A 76 9.06 8.75 21.54
C ALA A 76 8.98 9.78 20.39
N ALA A 77 8.84 9.33 19.14
CA ALA A 77 8.67 10.22 18.00
C ALA A 77 7.34 11.01 18.10
N ALA A 78 6.24 10.38 18.54
CA ALA A 78 4.97 11.06 18.76
C ALA A 78 5.09 12.12 19.89
N ALA A 79 5.72 11.77 21.01
CA ALA A 79 5.98 12.69 22.11
C ALA A 79 6.88 13.86 21.70
N ALA A 80 7.94 13.61 20.93
CA ALA A 80 8.82 14.64 20.41
C ALA A 80 8.08 15.62 19.48
N ARG A 81 7.14 15.12 18.67
CA ARG A 81 6.29 15.98 17.82
C ARG A 81 5.34 16.86 18.63
N LEU A 82 4.79 16.34 19.72
CA LEU A 82 3.94 17.13 20.63
C LEU A 82 4.75 18.19 21.37
N ALA A 83 5.99 17.88 21.76
CA ALA A 83 6.88 18.83 22.44
C ALA A 83 7.39 19.95 21.52
N ALA A 84 7.62 19.65 20.24
CA ALA A 84 8.16 20.62 19.27
C ALA A 84 7.15 21.72 18.88
N ASP A 85 5.85 21.48 19.04
CA ASP A 85 4.81 22.43 18.65
C ASP A 85 3.69 22.48 19.71
N PRO A 86 3.89 23.23 20.82
CA PRO A 86 2.87 23.41 21.84
C PRO A 86 1.64 24.17 21.32
N SER A 87 1.70 24.79 20.12
CA SER A 87 0.52 25.37 19.46
C SER A 87 -0.48 24.30 19.01
N LEU A 88 -0.08 23.03 18.89
CA LEU A 88 -1.00 21.91 18.70
C LEU A 88 -1.86 21.62 19.94
N ALA A 89 -1.46 22.09 21.12
CA ALA A 89 -2.19 21.88 22.37
C ALA A 89 -3.19 23.00 22.68
N ALA A 90 -3.10 24.15 22.00
CA ALA A 90 -3.88 25.34 22.32
C ALA A 90 -5.03 25.56 21.33
N GLN A 91 -6.18 24.99 21.69
CA GLN A 91 -7.54 25.20 21.14
C GLN A 91 -7.83 24.52 19.79
N PRO A 92 -8.94 23.74 19.70
CA PRO A 92 -9.43 23.28 18.41
C PRO A 92 -9.94 24.50 17.65
N ALA A 93 -9.10 25.07 16.77
CA ALA A 93 -9.53 26.09 15.83
C ALA A 93 -10.84 25.61 15.19
N ARG A 94 -11.94 26.31 15.49
CA ARG A 94 -13.23 26.04 14.89
C ARG A 94 -13.18 26.62 13.49
N LEU A 95 -13.26 25.76 12.49
CA LEU A 95 -13.14 26.10 11.09
C LEU A 95 -14.53 25.97 10.43
N LEU A 96 -14.87 26.91 9.55
CA LEU A 96 -16.14 26.91 8.84
C LEU A 96 -16.06 25.97 7.62
N CYS A 97 -16.92 24.96 7.56
CA CYS A 97 -16.99 24.09 6.38
C CYS A 97 -17.69 24.80 5.20
N ALA A 98 -17.04 24.92 4.05
CA ALA A 98 -17.62 25.52 2.84
C ALA A 98 -18.80 24.73 2.25
N GLY A 99 -18.95 23.44 2.60
CA GLY A 99 -20.05 22.59 2.11
C GLY A 99 -21.34 22.74 2.92
N CYS A 100 -21.26 22.63 4.25
CA CYS A 100 -22.43 22.67 5.14
C CYS A 100 -22.51 23.93 6.01
N GLN A 101 -21.56 24.86 5.89
CA GLN A 101 -21.49 26.11 6.64
C GLN A 101 -21.51 25.95 8.19
N ARG A 102 -21.08 24.79 8.69
CA ARG A 102 -20.95 24.53 10.13
C ARG A 102 -19.54 24.80 10.63
N LEU A 103 -19.42 25.39 11.82
CA LEU A 103 -18.18 25.54 12.57
C LEU A 103 -17.82 24.21 13.24
N LEU A 104 -16.75 23.57 12.77
CA LEU A 104 -16.31 22.25 13.22
C LEU A 104 -14.85 22.31 13.69
N GLY A 105 -14.43 21.38 14.55
CA GLY A 105 -13.03 21.30 14.98
C GLY A 105 -12.11 20.80 13.87
N ALA A 106 -10.82 21.11 13.93
CA ALA A 106 -9.82 20.68 12.94
C ALA A 106 -9.76 19.15 12.70
N ALA A 107 -10.19 18.33 13.67
CA ALA A 107 -10.29 16.89 13.53
C ALA A 107 -11.35 16.43 12.51
N GLU A 108 -12.36 17.26 12.25
CA GLU A 108 -13.42 17.00 11.26
C GLU A 108 -12.98 17.31 9.81
N PHE A 109 -11.77 17.83 9.63
CA PHE A 109 -11.20 18.16 8.32
C PHE A 109 -9.99 17.26 8.05
N SER A 110 -9.85 16.79 6.80
CA SER A 110 -8.63 16.09 6.42
C SER A 110 -7.46 17.07 6.34
N ARG A 111 -6.22 16.60 6.55
CA ARG A 111 -5.02 17.45 6.45
C ARG A 111 -4.91 18.18 5.10
N ALA A 112 -5.33 17.52 4.02
CA ALA A 112 -5.36 18.10 2.68
C ALA A 112 -6.42 19.21 2.52
N GLN A 113 -7.47 19.22 3.35
CA GLN A 113 -8.45 20.32 3.40
C GLN A 113 -7.94 21.47 4.26
N LEU A 114 -7.26 21.18 5.37
CA LEU A 114 -6.64 22.19 6.23
C LEU A 114 -5.62 23.06 5.47
N SER A 115 -4.89 22.49 4.51
CA SER A 115 -3.93 23.24 3.68
C SER A 115 -4.54 24.12 2.58
N LYS A 116 -5.86 24.02 2.30
CA LYS A 116 -6.51 24.78 1.20
C LYS A 116 -6.90 26.22 1.56
N GLY A 117 -6.73 26.62 2.83
CA GLY A 117 -7.14 27.91 3.38
C GLY A 117 -8.61 27.93 3.82
N GLU A 118 -8.91 28.69 4.88
CA GLU A 118 -10.16 28.63 5.68
C GLU A 118 -11.45 28.74 4.86
N ALA A 119 -11.49 29.54 3.80
CA ALA A 119 -12.70 29.75 2.99
C ALA A 119 -13.05 28.57 2.05
N LYS A 120 -12.11 27.66 1.77
CA LYS A 120 -12.27 26.60 0.77
C LYS A 120 -12.35 25.19 1.36
N GLN A 121 -12.24 25.06 2.68
CA GLN A 121 -12.14 23.77 3.34
C GLN A 121 -13.52 23.11 3.42
N ARG A 122 -13.58 21.80 3.15
CA ARG A 122 -14.78 20.99 3.38
C ARG A 122 -14.49 19.97 4.47
N CYS A 123 -15.43 19.78 5.39
CA CYS A 123 -15.33 18.73 6.41
C CYS A 123 -15.38 17.34 5.76
N ALA A 124 -14.85 16.34 6.46
CA ALA A 124 -14.76 14.95 6.01
C ALA A 124 -16.13 14.40 5.59
N ALA A 125 -17.19 14.73 6.32
CA ALA A 125 -18.56 14.32 5.96
C ALA A 125 -19.01 14.89 4.60
N CYS A 126 -18.78 16.18 4.33
CA CYS A 126 -19.14 16.79 3.05
C CYS A 126 -18.28 16.26 1.88
N VAL A 127 -17.00 15.96 2.12
CA VAL A 127 -16.14 15.35 1.10
C VAL A 127 -16.60 13.91 0.82
N GLY A 128 -16.87 13.12 1.85
CA GLY A 128 -17.36 11.75 1.72
C GLY A 128 -18.73 11.68 1.04
N ALA A 129 -19.64 12.60 1.34
CA ALA A 129 -20.92 12.73 0.63
C ALA A 129 -20.71 13.02 -0.85
N ALA A 130 -19.86 13.99 -1.21
CA ALA A 130 -19.58 14.31 -2.61
C ALA A 130 -18.93 13.13 -3.35
N GLU A 131 -18.02 12.40 -2.72
CA GLU A 131 -17.41 11.19 -3.30
C GLU A 131 -18.41 10.04 -3.43
N ALA A 132 -19.39 9.92 -2.53
CA ALA A 132 -20.45 8.93 -2.61
C ALA A 132 -21.41 9.27 -3.77
N GLU A 133 -21.85 10.52 -3.86
CA GLU A 133 -22.67 11.02 -4.96
C GLU A 133 -21.98 10.82 -6.33
N GLU A 134 -20.67 11.11 -6.43
CA GLU A 134 -19.93 10.87 -7.66
C GLU A 134 -19.86 9.38 -8.02
N ARG A 135 -19.66 8.51 -7.03
CA ARG A 135 -19.65 7.06 -7.20
C ARG A 135 -21.01 6.52 -7.64
N GLU A 136 -22.09 6.98 -7.02
CA GLU A 136 -23.47 6.63 -7.38
C GLU A 136 -23.80 7.13 -8.79
N ALA A 137 -23.47 8.38 -9.11
CA ALA A 137 -23.66 8.94 -10.44
C ALA A 137 -22.86 8.16 -11.51
N ALA A 138 -21.62 7.76 -11.21
CA ALA A 138 -20.83 6.92 -12.09
C ALA A 138 -21.42 5.51 -12.26
N ALA A 139 -21.97 4.92 -11.20
CA ALA A 139 -22.67 3.64 -11.27
C ALA A 139 -23.96 3.74 -12.11
N ALA A 140 -24.75 4.81 -11.92
CA ALA A 140 -25.95 5.08 -12.70
C ALA A 140 -25.65 5.28 -14.18
N ARG A 141 -24.59 6.02 -14.54
CA ARG A 141 -24.13 6.17 -15.93
C ARG A 141 -23.78 4.82 -16.56
N ARG A 142 -23.00 3.99 -15.86
CA ARG A 142 -22.66 2.64 -16.34
C ARG A 142 -23.88 1.74 -16.51
N ALA A 143 -24.82 1.78 -15.57
CA ALA A 143 -26.06 1.02 -15.65
C ALA A 143 -26.92 1.47 -16.85
N HIS A 144 -26.98 2.78 -17.11
CA HIS A 144 -27.65 3.33 -18.28
C HIS A 144 -27.02 2.85 -19.58
N GLU A 145 -25.70 2.93 -19.71
CA GLU A 145 -24.94 2.46 -20.88
C GLU A 145 -25.14 0.96 -21.16
N LEU A 146 -25.09 0.12 -20.11
CA LEU A 146 -25.40 -1.31 -20.22
C LEU A 146 -26.86 -1.54 -20.69
N GLY A 147 -27.81 -0.79 -20.13
CA GLY A 147 -29.21 -0.86 -20.53
C GLY A 147 -29.46 -0.44 -21.98
N GLU A 148 -28.75 0.57 -22.47
CA GLU A 148 -28.77 1.00 -23.88
C GLU A 148 -28.17 -0.05 -24.80
N ALA A 149 -26.99 -0.58 -24.48
CA ALA A 149 -26.35 -1.63 -25.27
C ALA A 149 -27.23 -2.90 -25.35
N ALA A 150 -27.89 -3.27 -24.26
CA ALA A 150 -28.83 -4.38 -24.25
C ALA A 150 -30.08 -4.10 -25.12
N ARG A 151 -30.59 -2.86 -25.14
CA ARG A 151 -31.67 -2.46 -26.07
C ARG A 151 -31.23 -2.55 -27.52
N GLN A 152 -30.02 -2.09 -27.84
CA GLN A 152 -29.45 -2.16 -29.19
C GLN A 152 -29.24 -3.60 -29.66
N LEU A 153 -28.79 -4.50 -28.78
CA LEU A 153 -28.71 -5.92 -29.09
C LEU A 153 -30.08 -6.50 -29.43
N ARG A 154 -31.10 -6.27 -28.59
CA ARG A 154 -32.47 -6.74 -28.86
C ARG A 154 -33.03 -6.20 -30.19
N SER A 155 -32.77 -4.93 -30.52
CA SER A 155 -33.21 -4.39 -31.82
C SER A 155 -32.46 -5.05 -32.99
N ALA A 156 -31.14 -5.29 -32.85
CA ALA A 156 -30.35 -5.94 -33.88
C ALA A 156 -30.76 -7.43 -34.05
N GLU A 157 -31.18 -8.10 -32.99
CA GLU A 157 -31.72 -9.45 -33.04
C GLU A 157 -33.06 -9.51 -33.79
N ALA A 158 -33.93 -8.53 -33.59
CA ALA A 158 -35.26 -8.49 -34.21
C ALA A 158 -35.22 -8.19 -35.72
N CYS A 159 -34.40 -7.23 -36.16
CA CYS A 159 -34.41 -6.78 -37.56
C CYS A 159 -33.04 -6.59 -38.21
N GLY A 160 -31.94 -6.81 -37.49
CA GLY A 160 -30.59 -6.55 -37.98
C GLY A 160 -30.00 -7.68 -38.81
N SER A 161 -29.02 -7.31 -39.64
CA SER A 161 -28.13 -8.25 -40.34
C SER A 161 -27.25 -9.04 -39.36
N ALA A 162 -26.68 -10.16 -39.82
CA ALA A 162 -25.76 -10.96 -39.00
C ALA A 162 -24.56 -10.14 -38.49
N ALA A 163 -24.05 -9.21 -39.30
CA ALA A 163 -22.96 -8.32 -38.92
C ALA A 163 -23.37 -7.33 -37.82
N GLU A 164 -24.60 -6.79 -37.87
CA GLU A 164 -25.11 -5.88 -36.83
C GLU A 164 -25.33 -6.60 -35.51
N ARG A 165 -25.89 -7.81 -35.54
CA ARG A 165 -26.03 -8.66 -34.33
C ARG A 165 -24.68 -8.92 -33.67
N CYS A 166 -23.67 -9.30 -34.46
CA CYS A 166 -22.32 -9.54 -33.95
C CYS A 166 -21.71 -8.28 -33.32
N ARG A 167 -21.85 -7.12 -33.96
CA ARG A 167 -21.34 -5.84 -33.41
C ARG A 167 -22.04 -5.44 -32.11
N ALA A 168 -23.37 -5.54 -32.05
CA ALA A 168 -24.12 -5.20 -30.84
C ALA A 168 -23.80 -6.15 -29.68
N ALA A 169 -23.67 -7.46 -29.95
CA ALA A 169 -23.29 -8.45 -28.95
C ALA A 169 -21.88 -8.21 -28.41
N ALA A 170 -20.92 -7.91 -29.30
CA ALA A 170 -19.56 -7.59 -28.91
C ALA A 170 -19.49 -6.30 -28.06
N ALA A 171 -20.30 -5.29 -28.38
CA ALA A 171 -20.37 -4.04 -27.62
C ALA A 171 -20.93 -4.27 -26.20
N LEU A 172 -22.01 -5.05 -26.07
CA LEU A 172 -22.57 -5.41 -24.76
C LEU A 172 -21.55 -6.19 -23.93
N ALA A 173 -20.94 -7.22 -24.52
CA ALA A 173 -19.94 -8.04 -23.83
C ALA A 173 -18.72 -7.22 -23.36
N ALA A 174 -18.31 -6.21 -24.14
CA ALA A 174 -17.22 -5.31 -23.75
C ALA A 174 -17.59 -4.46 -22.52
N LEU A 175 -18.81 -3.92 -22.46
CA LEU A 175 -19.29 -3.14 -21.30
C LEU A 175 -19.46 -4.01 -20.06
N GLU A 176 -19.95 -5.24 -20.23
CA GLU A 176 -20.06 -6.22 -19.14
C GLU A 176 -18.67 -6.59 -18.59
N ALA A 177 -17.70 -6.84 -19.48
CA ALA A 177 -16.32 -7.10 -19.09
C ALA A 177 -15.71 -5.91 -18.32
N GLN A 178 -15.98 -4.68 -18.74
CA GLN A 178 -15.53 -3.48 -18.00
C GLN A 178 -16.19 -3.39 -16.61
N ALA A 179 -17.47 -3.73 -16.49
CA ALA A 179 -18.18 -3.72 -15.21
C ALA A 179 -17.61 -4.76 -14.22
N VAL A 180 -17.22 -5.94 -14.71
CA VAL A 180 -16.65 -7.02 -13.88
C VAL A 180 -15.19 -6.75 -13.52
N THR A 181 -14.39 -6.29 -14.48
CA THR A 181 -12.93 -6.15 -14.31
C THR A 181 -12.50 -4.80 -13.76
N GLY A 182 -13.32 -3.76 -13.91
CA GLY A 182 -12.94 -2.38 -13.64
C GLY A 182 -11.89 -1.80 -14.61
N LEU A 183 -11.53 -2.54 -15.67
CA LEU A 183 -10.55 -2.12 -16.66
C LEU A 183 -11.24 -1.55 -17.89
N THR A 184 -10.74 -0.41 -18.38
CA THR A 184 -11.19 0.17 -19.65
C THR A 184 -10.61 -0.62 -20.83
N PRO A 185 -11.42 -0.96 -21.85
CA PRO A 185 -10.92 -1.70 -23.01
C PRO A 185 -9.88 -0.86 -23.76
N ALA A 186 -8.70 -1.47 -24.00
CA ALA A 186 -7.63 -0.83 -24.77
C ALA A 186 -7.96 -0.86 -26.27
N VAL A 187 -8.04 0.31 -26.90
CA VAL A 187 -8.23 0.42 -28.35
C VAL A 187 -6.89 0.24 -29.06
N LEU A 188 -6.59 -1.00 -29.44
CA LEU A 188 -5.43 -1.33 -30.27
C LEU A 188 -5.73 -0.92 -31.73
N GLY A 189 -5.17 0.20 -32.20
CA GLY A 189 -5.20 0.53 -33.63
C GLY A 189 -5.58 1.95 -34.04
N ASN A 190 -5.91 2.86 -33.12
CA ASN A 190 -6.12 4.28 -33.48
C ASN A 190 -4.83 5.03 -33.81
N GLY A 191 -3.68 4.33 -33.82
CA GLY A 191 -2.45 4.81 -34.39
C GLY A 191 -2.66 5.04 -35.88
N ARG A 192 -3.06 6.26 -36.24
CA ARG A 192 -2.89 6.82 -37.58
C ARG A 192 -1.53 6.37 -38.05
N GLY A 193 -1.49 5.46 -39.02
CA GLY A 193 -0.25 5.06 -39.66
C GLY A 193 0.44 6.34 -40.07
N ARG A 194 1.48 6.73 -39.32
CA ARG A 194 2.34 7.85 -39.70
C ARG A 194 2.91 7.39 -41.02
N GLY A 195 2.33 7.94 -42.10
CA GLY A 195 2.67 7.58 -43.46
C GLY A 195 4.17 7.61 -43.57
N ARG A 196 4.77 6.43 -43.75
CA ARG A 196 6.16 6.34 -44.18
C ARG A 196 6.20 7.12 -45.48
N GLY A 197 6.83 8.28 -45.42
CA GLY A 197 6.93 9.21 -46.52
C GLY A 197 7.36 8.44 -47.76
N ARG A 198 6.53 8.51 -48.80
CA ARG A 198 6.97 8.22 -50.15
C ARG A 198 8.12 9.16 -50.42
N GLY A 199 9.35 8.65 -50.26
CA GLY A 199 10.55 9.29 -50.76
C GLY A 199 10.35 9.52 -52.24
N ARG A 200 10.02 10.76 -52.59
CA ARG A 200 10.02 11.23 -53.97
C ARG A 200 11.44 11.08 -54.47
N GLY A 201 11.62 10.20 -55.44
CA GLY A 201 12.78 10.25 -56.31
C GLY A 201 12.89 11.64 -56.91
N ARG A 202 14.08 12.23 -56.80
CA ARG A 202 14.57 13.20 -57.76
C ARG A 202 15.68 12.50 -58.54
N GLY A 203 15.33 12.09 -59.74
CA GLY A 203 16.30 11.91 -60.80
C GLY A 203 16.57 13.25 -61.48
N ARG A 204 17.77 13.32 -62.08
CA ARG A 204 18.42 14.42 -62.80
C ARG A 204 19.03 15.53 -61.94
#